data_AF-A0A7J9NTH2-F1
#
_entry.id   AF-A0A7J9NTH2-F1
#
_cell.length_a   1.000
_cell.length_b   1.000
_cell.length_c   1.000
_cell.angle_alpha   90.00
_cell.angle_beta   90.00
_cell.angle_gamma   90.00
#
_symmetry.space_group_name_H-M   'P 1'
#
loop_
_entity.id
_entity.type
_entity.pdbx_description
1 polymer ?
#
loop_
_entity_poly.entity_id
_entity_poly.type
_entity_poly.pdbx_seq_one_letter_code
_entity_poly.pdbx_strand_id
1 'polypeptide(L)'
;MDSKFKNRLKFGFLIMLFGIFINYMFEMDRLITAVLINAGIILILYNLYLHIKYREVPSKDERIRKIANTGLAYSWVFTFLIMNLIFWADYFSWFEITVQQVIGIIYFVMLISALLFQQYFKRLGDVE
;
A
#
# COMPACT_ATOMS: atom_id res chain seq x y z
N MET A 1 -1.81 -16.49 -11.38
CA MET A 1 -1.82 -16.22 -9.92
C MET A 1 -2.89 -17.09 -9.32
N ASP A 2 -2.58 -17.92 -8.31
CA ASP A 2 -3.54 -18.84 -7.71
C ASP A 2 -4.77 -18.07 -7.17
N SER A 3 -5.96 -18.52 -7.52
CA SER A 3 -7.24 -17.92 -7.11
C SER A 3 -7.39 -17.94 -5.59
N LYS A 4 -6.86 -18.97 -4.91
CA LYS A 4 -6.86 -19.09 -3.45
C LYS A 4 -6.01 -18.00 -2.80
N PHE A 5 -4.82 -17.74 -3.33
CA PHE A 5 -3.96 -16.66 -2.85
C PHE A 5 -4.64 -15.29 -3.03
N LYS A 6 -5.22 -15.02 -4.21
CA LYS A 6 -5.93 -13.77 -4.48
C LYS A 6 -7.08 -13.53 -3.49
N ASN A 7 -7.83 -14.56 -3.16
CA ASN A 7 -8.97 -14.47 -2.24
C ASN A 7 -8.51 -14.21 -0.79
N ARG A 8 -7.45 -14.89 -0.33
CA ARG A 8 -6.88 -14.64 1.01
C ARG A 8 -6.31 -13.23 1.15
N LEU A 9 -5.70 -12.72 0.10
CA LEU A 9 -5.14 -11.36 0.08
C LEU A 9 -6.25 -10.31 0.13
N LYS A 10 -7.31 -10.47 -0.67
CA LYS A 10 -8.52 -9.63 -0.60
C LYS A 10 -9.15 -9.64 0.79
N PHE A 11 -9.20 -10.81 1.43
CA PHE A 11 -9.76 -10.95 2.78
C PHE A 11 -8.95 -10.16 3.82
N GLY A 12 -7.62 -10.23 3.78
CA GLY A 12 -6.76 -9.40 4.65
C GLY A 12 -6.97 -7.90 4.44
N PHE A 13 -7.08 -7.45 3.19
CA PHE A 13 -7.42 -6.05 2.88
C PHE A 13 -8.81 -5.65 3.39
N LEU A 14 -9.81 -6.51 3.23
CA LEU A 14 -11.17 -6.26 3.72
C LEU A 14 -11.19 -6.11 5.25
N ILE A 15 -10.50 -6.98 6.00
CA ILE A 15 -10.42 -6.86 7.46
C ILE A 15 -9.76 -5.54 7.88
N MET A 16 -8.64 -5.19 7.23
CA MET A 16 -7.93 -3.95 7.54
C MET A 16 -8.79 -2.71 7.26
N LEU A 17 -9.41 -2.65 6.08
CA LEU A 17 -10.30 -1.55 5.69
C LEU A 17 -11.55 -1.49 6.55
N PHE A 18 -12.09 -2.65 6.96
CA PHE A 18 -13.22 -2.72 7.87
C PHE A 18 -12.86 -2.14 9.25
N GLY A 19 -11.69 -2.48 9.81
CA GLY A 19 -11.19 -1.89 11.06
C GLY A 19 -11.08 -0.37 11.00
N ILE A 20 -10.57 0.18 9.89
CA ILE A 20 -10.51 1.62 9.65
C ILE A 20 -11.93 2.23 9.56
N PHE A 21 -12.81 1.59 8.79
CA PHE A 21 -14.17 2.07 8.56
C PHE A 21 -15.01 2.12 9.84
N ILE A 22 -14.98 1.07 10.66
CA ILE A 22 -15.80 1.04 11.89
C ILE A 22 -15.31 2.06 12.92
N ASN A 23 -14.00 2.33 12.98
CA ASN A 23 -13.46 3.35 13.86
C ASN A 23 -13.93 4.74 13.44
N TYR A 24 -13.95 5.00 12.13
CA TYR A 24 -14.42 6.26 11.58
C TYR A 24 -15.94 6.47 11.77
N MET A 25 -16.76 5.43 11.58
CA MET A 25 -18.23 5.55 11.61
C MET A 25 -18.84 5.46 13.01
N PHE A 26 -18.23 4.67 13.90
CA PHE A 26 -18.83 4.32 15.19
C PHE A 26 -17.94 4.65 16.38
N GLU A 27 -16.84 5.38 16.15
CA GLU A 27 -15.85 5.74 17.19
C GLU A 27 -15.46 4.54 18.06
N MET A 28 -15.24 3.39 17.41
CA MET A 28 -14.94 2.13 18.08
C MET A 28 -13.69 2.22 18.97
N ASP A 29 -13.68 1.39 20.00
CA ASP A 29 -12.56 1.26 20.93
C ASP A 29 -11.21 1.12 20.18
N ARG A 30 -10.21 1.82 20.71
CA ARG A 30 -8.88 1.92 20.09
C ARG A 30 -8.19 0.56 20.00
N LEU A 31 -8.41 -0.32 20.98
CA LEU A 31 -7.83 -1.66 21.02
C LEU A 31 -8.48 -2.55 19.97
N ILE A 32 -9.81 -2.51 19.83
CA ILE A 32 -10.54 -3.25 18.79
C ILE A 32 -10.08 -2.82 17.39
N THR A 33 -9.99 -1.51 17.16
CA THR A 33 -9.54 -0.94 15.89
C THR A 33 -8.10 -1.38 15.57
N ALA A 34 -7.20 -1.30 16.54
CA ALA A 34 -5.81 -1.72 16.38
C ALA A 34 -5.71 -3.22 16.06
N VAL A 35 -6.48 -4.07 16.74
CA VAL A 35 -6.49 -5.53 16.50
C VAL A 35 -6.93 -5.84 15.08
N LEU A 36 -8.00 -5.23 14.58
CA LEU A 36 -8.49 -5.48 13.22
C LEU A 36 -7.48 -5.05 12.15
N ILE A 37 -6.90 -3.86 12.29
CA ILE A 37 -5.89 -3.36 11.36
C ILE A 37 -4.67 -4.29 11.35
N ASN A 38 -4.15 -4.64 12.51
CA ASN A 38 -2.97 -5.52 12.62
C ASN A 38 -3.26 -6.95 12.13
N ALA A 39 -4.44 -7.50 12.42
CA ALA A 39 -4.83 -8.82 11.92
C ALA A 39 -4.89 -8.83 10.39
N GLY A 40 -5.45 -7.79 9.78
CA GLY A 40 -5.45 -7.62 8.32
C GLY A 40 -4.04 -7.57 7.74
N ILE A 41 -3.14 -6.79 8.35
CA ILE A 41 -1.73 -6.69 7.94
C ILE A 41 -1.02 -8.04 8.05
N ILE A 42 -1.13 -8.74 9.19
CA ILE A 42 -0.51 -10.06 9.40
C ILE A 42 -0.99 -11.05 8.35
N LEU A 43 -2.29 -11.07 8.06
CA LEU A 43 -2.85 -11.95 7.02
C LEU A 43 -2.29 -11.63 5.63
N ILE A 44 -2.17 -10.35 5.28
CA ILE A 44 -1.58 -9.92 4.00
C ILE A 44 -0.12 -10.39 3.92
N LEU A 45 0.70 -10.05 4.93
CA LEU A 45 2.13 -10.36 4.97
C LEU A 45 2.38 -11.87 4.96
N TYR A 46 1.65 -12.63 5.79
CA TYR A 46 1.80 -14.08 5.87
C TYR A 46 1.42 -14.76 4.55
N ASN A 47 0.33 -14.35 3.91
CA ASN A 47 -0.03 -14.88 2.61
C ASN A 47 0.98 -14.51 1.53
N LEU A 48 1.51 -13.27 1.55
CA LEU A 48 2.56 -12.84 0.62
C LEU A 48 3.82 -13.71 0.77
N TYR A 49 4.24 -13.95 2.01
CA TYR A 49 5.37 -14.82 2.34
C TYR A 49 5.15 -16.25 1.82
N LEU A 50 4.00 -16.87 2.11
CA LEU A 50 3.66 -18.19 1.59
C LEU A 50 3.68 -18.22 0.07
N HIS A 51 3.13 -17.20 -0.58
CA HIS A 51 3.13 -17.12 -2.04
C HIS A 51 4.53 -16.99 -2.62
N ILE A 52 5.43 -16.27 -1.97
CA ILE A 52 6.83 -16.15 -2.43
C ILE A 52 7.57 -17.48 -2.20
N LYS A 53 7.38 -18.11 -1.04
CA LYS A 53 8.08 -19.34 -0.64
C LYS A 53 7.71 -20.56 -1.49
N TYR A 54 6.41 -20.71 -1.82
CA TYR A 54 5.89 -21.93 -2.45
C TYR A 54 5.55 -21.77 -3.94
N ARG A 55 5.76 -20.58 -4.51
CA ARG A 55 5.61 -20.40 -5.95
C ARG A 55 6.89 -20.85 -6.62
N GLU A 56 6.79 -21.91 -7.44
CA GLU A 56 7.78 -22.14 -8.49
C GLU A 56 7.85 -20.85 -9.30
N VAL A 57 9.01 -20.20 -9.27
CA VAL A 57 9.23 -18.95 -9.98
C VAL A 57 9.47 -19.37 -11.44
N PRO A 58 8.47 -19.29 -12.36
CA PRO A 58 8.86 -19.21 -13.77
C PRO A 58 9.82 -18.02 -13.83
N SER A 59 10.99 -18.19 -14.45
CA SER A 59 12.01 -17.13 -14.49
C SER A 59 11.29 -15.82 -14.72
N LYS A 60 11.27 -14.97 -13.69
CA LYS A 60 10.51 -13.72 -13.76
C LYS A 60 11.20 -12.97 -14.87
N ASP A 61 10.51 -12.87 -16.01
CA ASP A 61 10.99 -12.10 -17.16
C ASP A 61 11.59 -10.81 -16.63
N GLU A 62 12.84 -10.55 -16.98
CA GLU A 62 13.62 -9.44 -16.44
C GLU A 62 12.83 -8.12 -16.53
N ARG A 63 12.06 -7.98 -17.62
CA ARG A 63 11.09 -6.92 -17.88
C ARG A 63 10.04 -6.73 -16.79
N ILE A 64 9.43 -7.79 -16.27
CA ILE A 64 8.43 -7.68 -15.18
C ILE A 64 9.08 -7.17 -13.91
N ARG A 65 10.31 -7.63 -13.61
CA ARG A 65 11.06 -7.16 -12.43
C ARG A 65 11.44 -5.69 -12.57
N LYS A 66 11.87 -5.29 -13.76
CA LYS A 66 12.22 -3.90 -14.08
C LYS A 66 11.01 -2.97 -13.92
N ILE A 67 9.87 -3.30 -14.53
CA ILE A 67 8.61 -2.54 -14.37
C ILE A 67 8.21 -2.40 -12.90
N ALA A 68 8.26 -3.49 -12.13
CA ALA A 68 7.89 -3.46 -10.72
C ALA A 68 8.80 -2.53 -9.90
N ASN A 69 10.11 -2.64 -10.10
CA ASN A 69 11.11 -1.83 -9.40
C ASN A 69 11.02 -0.36 -9.81
N THR A 70 10.89 -0.06 -11.10
CA THR A 70 10.74 1.32 -11.59
C THR A 70 9.46 1.95 -11.06
N GLY A 71 8.33 1.22 -11.08
CA GLY A 71 7.08 1.73 -10.50
C GLY A 71 7.19 2.05 -9.01
N LEU A 72 7.92 1.22 -8.24
CA LEU A 72 8.20 1.48 -6.83
C LEU A 72 9.12 2.70 -6.65
N ALA A 73 10.19 2.82 -7.45
CA ALA A 73 11.10 3.96 -7.37
C ALA A 73 10.37 5.29 -7.61
N TYR A 74 9.53 5.35 -8.66
CA TYR A 74 8.71 6.53 -8.97
C TYR A 74 7.70 6.83 -7.88
N SER A 75 7.08 5.80 -7.27
CA SER A 75 6.17 5.99 -6.14
C SER A 75 6.85 6.62 -4.93
N TRP A 76 8.12 6.29 -4.71
CA TRP A 76 8.88 6.80 -3.58
C TRP A 76 9.22 8.28 -3.77
N VAL A 77 9.67 8.66 -4.98
CA VAL A 77 9.89 10.06 -5.35
C VAL A 77 8.60 10.86 -5.28
N PHE A 78 7.49 10.32 -5.79
CA PHE A 78 6.19 10.98 -5.71
C PHE A 78 5.73 11.17 -4.26
N THR A 79 5.89 10.15 -3.42
CA THR A 79 5.57 10.25 -1.98
C THR A 79 6.42 11.31 -1.30
N PHE A 80 7.70 11.39 -1.62
CA PHE A 80 8.59 12.44 -1.11
C PHE A 80 8.10 13.84 -1.50
N LEU A 81 7.65 14.04 -2.75
CA LEU A 81 7.06 15.32 -3.17
C LEU A 81 5.81 15.66 -2.37
N ILE A 82 4.91 14.69 -2.15
CA ILE A 82 3.71 14.90 -1.32
C ILE A 82 4.08 15.24 0.13
N MET A 83 5.05 14.54 0.72
CA MET A 83 5.54 14.85 2.07
C MET A 83 6.11 16.27 2.15
N ASN A 84 6.81 16.73 1.11
CA ASN A 84 7.32 18.10 1.06
C ASN A 84 6.18 19.14 0.99
N LEU A 85 5.12 18.86 0.23
CA LEU A 85 3.92 19.72 0.19
C LEU A 85 3.22 19.78 1.55
N ILE A 86 3.05 18.63 2.23
CA ILE A 86 2.47 18.57 3.57
C ILE A 86 3.34 19.37 4.55
N PHE A 87 4.67 19.21 4.48
CA PHE A 87 5.61 19.96 5.31
C PHE A 87 5.45 21.47 5.15
N TRP A 88 5.38 21.98 3.92
CA TRP A 88 5.21 23.42 3.70
C TRP A 88 3.83 23.91 4.15
N ALA A 89 2.78 23.13 3.91
CA ALA A 89 1.44 23.50 4.37
C ALA A 89 1.35 23.59 5.91
N ASP A 90 2.00 22.66 6.61
CA ASP A 90 2.14 22.67 8.08
C ASP A 90 2.99 23.88 8.54
N TYR A 91 4.13 24.11 7.89
CA TYR A 91 5.03 25.23 8.20
C TYR A 91 4.35 26.61 8.09
N PHE A 92 3.51 26.81 7.07
CA PHE A 92 2.71 28.03 6.91
C PHE A 92 1.40 28.02 7.70
N SER A 93 1.15 26.96 8.49
CA SER A 93 -0.07 26.78 9.28
C SER A 93 -1.35 26.92 8.44
N TRP A 94 -1.35 26.40 7.22
CA TRP A 94 -2.52 26.45 6.33
C TRP A 94 -3.67 25.58 6.85
N PHE A 95 -3.35 24.49 7.53
CA PHE A 95 -4.31 23.62 8.21
C PHE A 95 -3.62 22.82 9.32
N GLU A 96 -4.38 22.39 10.32
CA GLU A 96 -3.90 21.47 11.35
C GLU A 96 -4.05 20.02 10.88
N ILE A 97 -2.95 19.26 10.90
CA ILE A 97 -2.96 17.84 10.57
C ILE A 97 -2.23 17.02 11.64
N THR A 98 -2.86 15.93 12.07
CA THR A 98 -2.26 15.04 13.08
C THR A 98 -1.20 14.13 12.45
N VAL A 99 -0.24 13.68 13.26
CA VAL A 99 0.78 12.71 12.83
C VAL A 99 0.15 11.44 12.28
N GLN A 100 -0.93 10.95 12.90
CA GLN A 100 -1.67 9.78 12.44
C GLN A 100 -2.26 9.98 11.04
N GLN A 101 -2.83 11.16 10.76
CA GLN A 101 -3.35 11.49 9.43
C GLN A 101 -2.22 11.59 8.40
N VAL A 102 -1.09 12.21 8.72
CA VAL A 102 0.08 12.29 7.83
C VAL A 102 0.59 10.89 7.47
N ILE A 103 0.77 10.02 8.46
CA ILE A 103 1.21 8.63 8.23
C ILE A 103 0.21 7.88 7.35
N GLY A 104 -1.09 8.04 7.61
CA GLY A 104 -2.15 7.46 6.79
C GLY A 104 -2.08 7.91 5.34
N ILE A 105 -1.97 9.22 5.09
CA ILE A 105 -1.84 9.80 3.75
C ILE A 105 -0.60 9.23 3.05
N ILE A 106 0.55 9.18 3.73
CA ILE A 106 1.80 8.64 3.15
C ILE A 106 1.63 7.19 2.70
N TYR A 107 1.01 6.33 3.53
CA TYR A 107 0.77 4.94 3.15
C TYR A 107 -0.13 4.81 1.92
N PHE A 108 -1.23 5.57 1.87
CA PHE A 108 -2.12 5.53 0.71
C PHE A 108 -1.46 6.08 -0.55
N VAL A 109 -0.79 7.23 -0.47
CA VAL A 109 -0.07 7.85 -1.59
C VAL A 109 0.97 6.89 -2.14
N MET A 110 1.78 6.27 -1.27
CA MET A 110 2.83 5.34 -1.68
C MET A 110 2.27 4.11 -2.39
N LEU A 111 1.27 3.45 -1.79
CA LEU A 111 0.70 2.22 -2.36
C LEU A 111 -0.07 2.46 -3.65
N ILE A 112 -0.90 3.51 -3.69
CA ILE A 112 -1.72 3.84 -4.87
C ILE A 112 -0.80 4.29 -6.01
N SER A 113 0.16 5.17 -5.75
CA SER A 113 1.08 5.63 -6.79
C SER A 113 1.96 4.51 -7.33
N ALA A 114 2.44 3.58 -6.50
CA ALA A 114 3.16 2.40 -6.95
C ALA A 114 2.34 1.56 -7.94
N LEU A 115 1.06 1.30 -7.65
CA LEU A 115 0.18 0.57 -8.54
C LEU A 115 -0.06 1.32 -9.86
N LEU A 116 -0.30 2.63 -9.79
CA LEU A 116 -0.52 3.48 -10.97
C LEU A 116 0.72 3.52 -11.86
N PHE A 117 1.91 3.71 -11.30
CA PHE A 117 3.17 3.72 -12.06
C PHE A 117 3.49 2.36 -12.65
N GLN A 118 3.32 1.27 -11.89
CA GLN A 118 3.51 -0.09 -12.43
C GLN A 118 2.55 -0.37 -13.59
N GLN A 119 1.29 0.06 -13.49
CA GLN A 119 0.31 -0.09 -14.56
C GLN A 119 0.66 0.77 -15.79
N TYR A 120 1.13 2.00 -15.56
CA TYR A 120 1.59 2.90 -16.60
C TYR A 120 2.78 2.33 -17.37
N PHE A 121 3.84 1.91 -16.69
CA PHE A 121 5.02 1.30 -17.30
C PHE A 121 4.73 -0.03 -17.98
N LYS A 122 3.79 -0.82 -17.43
CA LYS A 122 3.32 -2.04 -18.10
C LYS A 122 2.67 -1.75 -19.45
N ARG A 123 1.95 -0.63 -19.58
CA ARG A 123 1.31 -0.22 -20.85
C ARG A 123 2.33 0.33 -21.86
N LEU A 124 3.39 0.99 -21.40
CA LEU A 124 4.47 1.51 -22.24
C LEU A 124 5.28 0.41 -22.94
N GLY A 125 5.29 -0.79 -22.38
CA GLY A 125 5.88 -1.95 -23.04
C GLY A 125 7.39 -2.04 -22.91
N ASP A 126 8.11 -0.94 -22.77
CA ASP A 126 9.53 -0.97 -22.40
C ASP A 126 9.85 0.08 -21.34
N VAL A 127 10.77 -0.27 -20.46
CA VAL A 127 11.27 0.60 -19.40
C VAL A 127 12.77 0.45 -19.47
N GLU A 128 13.49 1.46 -19.94
CA GLU A 128 14.96 1.48 -20.00
C GLU A 128 15.61 1.53 -18.61
#